data_AF-A0A933ENZ4-F1
#
_entry.id   AF-A0A933ENZ4-F1
#
_cell.length_a   1.000
_cell.length_b   1.000
_cell.length_c   1.000
_cell.angle_alpha   90.00
_cell.angle_beta   90.00
_cell.angle_gamma   90.00
#
_symmetry.space_group_name_H-M   'P 1'
#
loop_
_entity.id
_entity.type
_entity.pdbx_description
1 polymer ?
#
loop_
_entity_poly.entity_id
_entity_poly.type
_entity_poly.pdbx_seq_one_letter_code
_entity_poly.pdbx_strand_id
1 'polypeptide(L)'
;MTKAETDRKRTPAKIARSRIPRFRTIQEEAEFWDTHSTAEFEDEFEEVKDVRFVVRRSSVDKALTVRLDKDTFVRLAEEARVQGVGPSTLVRMWILERLSQQRKTAQPFPAKQRRGRYGTIRR
;
A
#
# COMPACT_ATOMS: atom_id res chain seq x y z
N MET A 1 -2.95 -57.05 -32.62
CA MET A 1 -2.45 -55.71 -32.28
C MET A 1 -2.68 -54.80 -33.47
N THR A 2 -3.55 -53.79 -33.35
CA THR A 2 -3.43 -52.45 -33.97
C THR A 2 -4.64 -51.61 -33.52
N LYS A 3 -4.35 -50.34 -33.25
CA LYS A 3 -5.09 -49.41 -32.38
C LYS A 3 -6.33 -48.83 -33.06
N ALA A 4 -7.31 -48.49 -32.21
CA ALA A 4 -8.49 -47.73 -32.53
C ALA A 4 -8.14 -46.31 -33.02
N GLU A 5 -8.65 -45.95 -34.18
CA GLU A 5 -8.65 -44.58 -34.70
C GLU A 5 -10.12 -44.14 -34.77
N THR A 6 -10.62 -43.56 -33.68
CA THR A 6 -11.92 -42.88 -33.69
C THR A 6 -11.67 -41.39 -33.78
N ASP A 7 -11.77 -40.89 -35.00
CA ASP A 7 -11.80 -39.47 -35.35
C ASP A 7 -12.98 -38.79 -34.63
N ARG A 8 -12.73 -38.24 -33.44
CA ARG A 8 -13.66 -37.32 -32.77
C ARG A 8 -13.58 -35.99 -33.49
N LYS A 9 -14.40 -35.83 -34.52
CA LYS A 9 -14.78 -34.54 -35.10
C LYS A 9 -15.10 -33.54 -33.97
N ARG A 10 -14.18 -32.60 -33.71
CA ARG A 10 -14.46 -31.41 -32.89
C ARG A 10 -15.47 -30.54 -33.66
N THR A 11 -16.71 -30.54 -33.20
CA THR A 11 -17.71 -29.58 -33.63
C THR A 11 -17.37 -28.21 -33.00
N PRO A 12 -17.38 -27.10 -33.74
CA PRO A 12 -17.11 -25.78 -33.16
C PRO A 12 -18.27 -25.41 -32.23
N ALA A 13 -17.95 -25.11 -30.97
CA ALA A 13 -18.93 -24.64 -29.99
C ALA A 13 -19.55 -23.34 -30.49
N LYS A 14 -20.88 -23.32 -30.63
CA LYS A 14 -21.66 -22.10 -30.91
C LYS A 14 -21.29 -21.05 -29.87
N ILE A 15 -20.90 -19.85 -30.31
CA ILE A 15 -20.72 -18.69 -29.43
C ILE A 15 -22.09 -18.41 -28.80
N ALA A 16 -22.31 -18.86 -27.57
CA ALA A 16 -23.46 -18.47 -26.79
C ALA A 16 -23.39 -16.95 -26.60
N ARG A 17 -24.49 -16.25 -26.85
CA ARG A 17 -24.58 -14.83 -26.52
C ARG A 17 -24.53 -14.74 -25.00
N SER A 18 -23.46 -14.16 -24.44
CA SER A 18 -23.35 -13.85 -23.01
C SER A 18 -24.57 -13.05 -22.56
N ARG A 19 -25.06 -13.31 -21.34
CA ARG A 19 -26.19 -12.56 -20.77
C ARG A 19 -25.76 -11.19 -20.26
N ILE A 20 -24.45 -10.97 -20.10
CA ILE A 20 -23.86 -9.68 -19.81
C ILE A 20 -23.69 -8.92 -21.14
N PRO A 21 -24.41 -7.81 -21.36
CA PRO A 21 -24.32 -7.06 -22.60
C PRO A 21 -22.99 -6.30 -22.70
N ARG A 22 -22.63 -5.88 -23.93
CA ARG A 22 -21.54 -4.90 -24.11
C ARG A 22 -22.07 -3.50 -23.84
N PHE A 23 -21.65 -2.90 -22.75
CA PHE A 23 -22.02 -1.53 -22.38
C PHE A 23 -21.35 -0.51 -23.29
N ARG A 24 -22.07 0.57 -23.62
CA ARG A 24 -21.52 1.68 -24.40
C ARG A 24 -20.98 2.79 -23.51
N THR A 25 -21.47 2.87 -22.28
CA THR A 25 -21.10 3.88 -21.28
C THR A 25 -21.00 3.28 -19.89
N ILE A 26 -20.23 3.92 -19.01
CA ILE A 26 -20.07 3.50 -17.60
C ILE A 26 -21.40 3.62 -16.84
N GLN A 27 -22.23 4.62 -17.17
CA GLN A 27 -23.52 4.84 -16.52
C GLN A 27 -24.51 3.68 -16.78
N GLU A 28 -24.57 3.22 -18.02
CA GLU A 28 -25.38 2.06 -18.42
C GLU A 28 -24.93 0.77 -17.72
N GLU A 29 -23.62 0.60 -17.54
CA GLU A 29 -23.06 -0.53 -16.78
C GLU A 29 -23.45 -0.46 -15.30
N ALA A 30 -23.36 0.73 -14.68
CA ALA A 30 -23.75 0.92 -13.28
C ALA A 30 -25.24 0.63 -13.08
N GLU A 31 -26.13 1.18 -13.92
CA GLU A 31 -27.58 0.94 -13.85
C GLU A 31 -27.93 -0.55 -14.03
N PHE A 32 -27.19 -1.25 -14.90
CA PHE A 32 -27.33 -2.70 -15.07
C PHE A 32 -26.97 -3.46 -13.79
N TRP A 33 -25.83 -3.16 -13.16
CA TRP A 33 -25.40 -3.82 -11.92
C TRP A 33 -26.20 -3.41 -10.68
N ASP A 34 -26.81 -2.23 -10.67
CA ASP A 34 -27.74 -1.81 -9.61
C ASP A 34 -29.06 -2.60 -9.67
N THR A 35 -29.43 -3.07 -10.87
CA THR A 35 -30.71 -3.76 -11.11
C THR A 35 -30.59 -5.29 -11.10
N HIS A 36 -29.41 -5.85 -11.41
CA HIS A 36 -29.20 -7.30 -11.54
C HIS A 36 -28.26 -7.84 -10.46
N SER A 37 -28.59 -9.03 -9.92
CA SER A 37 -27.70 -9.70 -8.98
C SER A 37 -26.50 -10.30 -9.70
N THR A 38 -25.31 -10.14 -9.15
CA THR A 38 -24.09 -10.79 -9.68
C THR A 38 -24.18 -12.31 -9.64
N ALA A 39 -24.94 -12.88 -8.70
CA ALA A 39 -25.15 -14.33 -8.60
C ALA A 39 -25.86 -14.92 -9.83
N GLU A 40 -26.63 -14.11 -10.57
CA GLU A 40 -27.30 -14.56 -11.79
C GLU A 40 -26.31 -14.92 -12.89
N PHE A 41 -25.07 -14.39 -12.86
CA PHE A 41 -24.06 -14.57 -13.90
C PHE A 41 -22.86 -15.41 -13.44
N GLU A 42 -22.99 -16.16 -12.35
CA GLU A 42 -21.90 -16.95 -11.75
C GLU A 42 -21.24 -17.93 -12.73
N ASP A 43 -22.02 -18.53 -13.63
CA ASP A 43 -21.59 -19.42 -14.71
C ASP A 43 -20.83 -18.72 -15.84
N GLU A 44 -20.90 -17.40 -15.92
CA GLU A 44 -20.18 -16.58 -16.91
C GLU A 44 -18.90 -15.96 -16.33
N PHE A 45 -18.69 -16.03 -15.01
CA PHE A 45 -17.49 -15.54 -14.36
C PHE A 45 -16.38 -16.59 -14.35
N GLU A 46 -15.14 -16.14 -14.56
CA GLU A 46 -13.97 -16.99 -14.37
C GLU A 46 -13.45 -16.86 -12.94
N GLU A 47 -13.18 -18.01 -12.31
CA GLU A 47 -12.57 -18.06 -10.99
C GLU A 47 -11.18 -17.40 -11.02
N VAL A 48 -11.03 -16.30 -10.29
CA VAL A 48 -9.74 -15.61 -10.14
C VAL A 48 -8.86 -16.42 -9.19
N LYS A 49 -7.99 -17.26 -9.75
CA LYS A 49 -7.08 -18.15 -9.00
C LYS A 49 -5.98 -17.43 -8.24
N ASP A 50 -5.63 -16.21 -8.68
CA ASP A 50 -4.50 -15.42 -8.15
C ASP A 50 -4.97 -14.08 -7.59
N VAL A 51 -5.72 -14.12 -6.48
CA VAL A 51 -6.09 -12.90 -5.74
C VAL A 51 -4.86 -12.40 -4.97
N ARG A 52 -4.11 -11.48 -5.58
CA ARG A 52 -3.05 -10.74 -4.90
C ARG A 52 -3.62 -9.44 -4.36
N PHE A 53 -3.86 -9.39 -3.05
CA PHE A 53 -4.01 -8.12 -2.36
C PHE A 53 -2.68 -7.37 -2.48
N VAL A 54 -2.63 -6.39 -3.39
CA VAL A 54 -1.48 -5.50 -3.49
C VAL A 54 -1.50 -4.64 -2.24
N VAL A 55 -0.84 -5.11 -1.18
CA VAL A 55 -0.40 -4.23 -0.11
C VAL A 55 0.48 -3.22 -0.82
N ARG A 56 -0.04 -2.01 -1.07
CA ARG A 56 0.79 -0.91 -1.54
C ARG A 56 1.95 -0.88 -0.57
N ARG A 57 3.15 -1.25 -1.03
CA ARG A 57 4.39 -1.04 -0.29
C ARG A 57 4.62 0.46 -0.28
N SER A 58 3.80 1.19 0.46
CA SER A 58 4.10 2.53 0.89
C SER A 58 5.46 2.44 1.55
N SER A 59 6.34 3.39 1.22
CA SER A 59 7.78 3.46 1.52
C SER A 59 8.14 3.53 3.01
N VAL A 60 7.44 2.77 3.84
CA VAL A 60 7.62 2.60 5.27
C VAL A 60 8.41 1.31 5.41
N ASP A 61 9.73 1.41 5.28
CA ASP A 61 10.63 0.25 5.32
C ASP A 61 10.50 -0.54 6.64
N LYS A 62 10.00 0.09 7.72
CA LYS A 62 9.78 -0.53 9.04
C LYS A 62 8.61 0.12 9.77
N ALA A 63 7.71 -0.70 10.32
CA ALA A 63 6.66 -0.28 11.24
C ALA A 63 7.06 -0.60 12.69
N LEU A 64 6.77 0.32 13.61
CA LEU A 64 6.96 0.11 15.05
C LEU A 64 5.59 0.04 15.73
N THR A 65 5.28 -1.09 16.34
CA THR A 65 4.06 -1.24 17.16
C THR A 65 4.39 -0.89 18.61
N VAL A 66 3.74 0.13 19.16
CA VAL A 66 3.88 0.55 20.56
C VAL A 66 2.56 0.30 21.28
N ARG A 67 2.60 -0.39 22.42
CA ARG A 67 1.42 -0.60 23.26
C ARG A 67 1.24 0.62 24.15
N LEU A 68 0.07 1.23 24.07
CA LEU A 68 -0.38 2.33 24.93
C LEU A 68 -1.61 1.87 25.70
N ASP A 69 -1.79 2.36 26.91
CA ASP A 69 -3.09 2.22 27.59
C ASP A 69 -4.16 3.03 26.87
N LYS A 70 -5.43 2.74 27.20
CA LYS A 70 -6.58 3.33 26.53
C LYS A 70 -6.60 4.85 26.66
N ASP A 71 -6.34 5.38 27.85
CA ASP A 71 -6.48 6.81 28.12
C ASP A 71 -5.37 7.60 27.42
N THR A 72 -4.15 7.07 27.40
CA THR A 72 -3.04 7.65 26.64
C THR A 72 -3.33 7.66 25.14
N PHE A 73 -3.89 6.57 24.59
CA PHE A 73 -4.23 6.52 23.17
C PHE A 73 -5.34 7.51 22.79
N VAL A 74 -6.36 7.66 23.65
CA VAL A 74 -7.44 8.64 23.44
C VAL A 74 -6.88 10.05 23.39
N ARG A 75 -6.06 10.44 24.37
CA ARG A 75 -5.42 11.76 24.41
C ARG A 75 -4.54 12.02 23.18
N LEU A 76 -3.78 11.01 22.74
CA LEU A 76 -2.98 11.11 21.52
C LEU A 76 -3.87 11.35 20.28
N ALA A 77 -5.00 10.65 20.19
CA ALA A 77 -5.92 10.80 19.06
C ALA A 77 -6.59 12.18 19.05
N GLU A 78 -6.96 12.71 20.21
CA GLU A 78 -7.49 14.06 20.35
C GLU A 78 -6.49 15.13 19.89
N GLU A 79 -5.24 15.02 20.35
CA GLU A 79 -4.16 15.93 19.96
C GLU A 79 -3.88 15.87 18.45
N ALA A 80 -3.83 14.65 17.89
CA ALA A 80 -3.63 14.45 16.46
C ALA A 80 -4.76 15.09 15.64
N ARG A 81 -6.01 14.98 16.13
CA ARG A 81 -7.19 15.59 15.49
C ARG A 81 -7.12 17.11 15.50
N VAL A 82 -6.69 17.74 16.60
CA VAL A 82 -6.50 19.19 16.69
C VAL A 82 -5.49 19.67 15.65
N GLN A 83 -4.46 18.89 15.38
CA GLN A 83 -3.41 19.18 14.40
C GLN A 83 -3.75 18.73 12.96
N GLY A 84 -4.94 18.13 12.74
CA GLY A 84 -5.37 17.66 11.43
C GLY A 84 -4.58 16.46 10.88
N VAL A 85 -3.92 15.69 11.75
CA VAL A 85 -3.10 14.53 11.37
C VAL A 85 -3.60 13.25 12.04
N GLY A 86 -3.19 12.09 11.52
CA GLY A 86 -3.48 10.81 12.16
C GLY A 86 -2.58 10.55 13.39
N PRO A 87 -3.01 9.73 14.37
CA PRO A 87 -2.23 9.41 15.57
C PRO A 87 -0.81 8.92 15.27
N SER A 88 -0.67 8.02 14.28
CA SER A 88 0.64 7.49 13.86
C SER A 88 1.56 8.57 13.27
N THR A 89 0.99 9.55 12.57
CA THR A 89 1.74 10.68 12.01
C THR A 89 2.24 11.60 13.12
N LEU A 90 1.39 11.92 14.10
CA LEU A 90 1.77 12.72 15.25
C LEU A 90 2.89 12.07 16.05
N VAL A 91 2.76 10.77 16.37
CA VAL A 91 3.80 10.02 17.08
C VAL A 91 5.12 10.04 16.31
N ARG A 92 5.08 9.84 14.99
CA ARG A 92 6.28 9.91 14.14
C ARG A 92 6.96 11.28 14.24
N MET A 93 6.18 12.36 14.19
CA MET A 93 6.71 13.73 14.30
C MET A 93 7.39 13.95 15.66
N TRP A 94 6.74 13.58 16.76
CA TRP A 94 7.32 13.70 18.10
C TRP A 94 8.59 12.87 18.29
N ILE A 95 8.64 11.65 17.76
CA ILE A 95 9.85 10.82 17.81
C ILE A 95 11.00 11.51 17.07
N LEU A 96 10.76 12.01 15.85
CA LEU A 96 11.79 12.70 15.06
C LEU A 96 12.27 13.98 15.74
N GLU A 97 11.35 14.74 16.32
CA GLU A 97 11.65 15.96 17.06
C GLU A 97 12.54 15.64 18.27
N ARG A 98 12.17 14.65 19.08
CA ARG A 98 12.91 14.27 20.29
C ARG A 98 14.32 13.78 19.96
N LEU A 99 14.48 12.99 18.91
CA LEU A 99 15.80 12.54 18.42
C LEU A 99 16.66 13.72 17.94
N SER A 100 16.06 14.71 17.27
CA SER A 100 16.76 15.92 16.84
C SER A 100 17.22 16.78 18.03
N GLN A 101 16.36 16.96 19.03
CA GLN A 101 16.69 17.69 20.26
C GLN A 101 17.85 17.00 21.01
N GLN A 102 17.80 15.68 21.19
CA GLN A 102 18.85 14.92 21.87
C GLN A 102 20.22 15.11 21.21
N ARG A 103 20.29 15.11 19.87
CA ARG A 103 21.53 15.36 19.13
C ARG A 103 22.08 16.77 19.36
N LYS A 104 21.22 17.78 19.46
CA LYS A 104 21.63 19.17 19.76
C LYS A 104 22.20 19.31 21.17
N THR A 105 21.56 18.69 22.16
CA THR A 105 22.09 18.66 23.54
C THR A 105 23.33 17.79 23.71
N ALA A 106 23.48 16.72 22.92
CA ALA A 106 24.63 15.82 22.98
C ALA A 106 25.88 16.33 22.22
N GLN A 107 25.77 17.42 21.43
CA GLN A 107 26.93 18.11 20.86
C GLN A 107 27.11 19.51 21.47
N PRO A 108 27.77 19.64 22.65
CA PRO A 108 28.10 20.94 23.20
C PRO A 108 29.38 21.58 22.62
N PHE A 109 30.11 20.95 21.70
CA PHE A 109 31.32 21.58 21.12
C PHE A 109 31.50 21.29 19.61
N PRO A 110 31.77 22.32 18.78
CA PRO A 110 32.22 22.08 17.42
C PRO A 110 33.58 21.38 17.48
N ALA A 111 33.72 20.28 16.74
CA ALA A 111 35.02 19.66 16.49
C ALA A 111 35.94 20.75 15.95
N LYS A 112 36.92 21.18 16.76
CA LYS A 112 37.87 22.23 16.41
C LYS A 112 38.54 21.83 15.10
N GLN A 113 38.17 22.53 14.03
CA GLN A 113 38.85 22.46 12.75
C GLN A 113 40.30 22.84 13.02
N ARG A 114 41.19 21.85 12.89
CA ARG A 114 42.63 22.04 12.98
C ARG A 114 43.05 23.02 11.89
N ARG A 115 43.07 24.31 12.21
CA ARG A 115 43.83 25.31 11.46
C ARG A 115 45.31 25.03 11.70
N GLY A 116 45.86 24.09 10.94
CA GLY A 116 47.29 24.00 10.72
C GLY A 116 47.69 25.14 9.79
N ARG A 117 48.08 26.28 10.35
CA ARG A 117 48.70 27.38 9.60
C ARG A 117 49.87 27.96 10.38
N TYR A 118 51.01 27.27 10.33
CA TYR A 118 52.38 27.78 10.45
C TYR A 118 53.27 26.68 9.85
N GLY A 119 54.26 26.90 9.02
CA GLY A 119 54.92 28.09 8.52
C GLY A 119 56.16 27.58 7.79
N THR A 120 56.49 28.18 6.64
CA THR A 120 57.77 28.02 5.94
C THR A 120 58.94 28.15 6.90
N ILE A 121 59.88 27.20 6.88
CA ILE A 121 61.25 27.41 7.34
C ILE A 121 62.19 26.88 6.25
N ARG A 122 62.93 27.81 5.63
CA ARG A 122 64.14 27.53 4.86
C ARG A 122 65.17 26.90 5.80
N ARG A 123 65.86 25.86 5.33
CA ARG A 123 67.32 25.83 5.39
C ARG A 123 67.86 25.01 4.23
#